data_AF-A0A960DKA4-F1
#
_entry.id   AF-A0A960DKA4-F1
#
_cell.length_a   1.000
_cell.length_b   1.000
_cell.length_c   1.000
_cell.angle_alpha   90.00
_cell.angle_beta   90.00
_cell.angle_gamma   90.00
#
_symmetry.space_group_name_H-M   'P 1'
#
loop_
_entity.id
_entity.type
_entity.pdbx_description
1 polymer ?
#
loop_
_entity_poly.entity_id
_entity_poly.type
_entity_poly.pdbx_seq_one_letter_code
_entity_poly.pdbx_strand_id
1 'polypeptide(L)' 'PTKLDVQMLDWLRQEGVPHTVVATKLDKVKPSKLATRKRELAKGCGLEAGDVMWVSAAKGTGVEALAAHVNMLLAG' A
#
# COMPACT_ATOMS: atom_id res chain seq x y z
N PRO A 1 7.64 4.53 4.66
CA PRO A 1 7.91 3.27 5.41
C PRO A 1 9.03 3.52 6.42
N THR A 2 8.95 2.89 7.57
CA THR A 2 10.01 2.81 8.57
C THR A 2 11.04 1.75 8.17
N LYS A 3 12.14 1.64 8.92
CA LYS A 3 13.13 0.58 8.69
C LYS A 3 12.55 -0.82 8.88
N LEU A 4 11.63 -0.99 9.83
CA LEU A 4 10.97 -2.27 10.09
C LEU A 4 10.07 -2.69 8.91
N ASP A 5 9.38 -1.74 8.29
CA ASP A 5 8.55 -2.02 7.10
C ASP A 5 9.42 -2.49 5.93
N VAL A 6 10.57 -1.84 5.71
CA VAL A 6 11.52 -2.23 4.64
C VAL A 6 12.08 -3.63 4.90
N GLN A 7 12.51 -3.92 6.13
CA GLN A 7 13.02 -5.23 6.50
C GLN A 7 11.98 -6.34 6.29
N MET A 8 10.71 -6.09 6.63
CA MET A 8 9.63 -7.05 6.37
C MET A 8 9.43 -7.29 4.87
N LEU A 9 9.43 -6.23 4.06
CA LEU A 9 9.26 -6.35 2.61
C LEU A 9 10.42 -7.10 1.97
N ASP A 10 11.65 -6.84 2.41
CA ASP A 10 12.84 -7.56 1.93
C ASP A 10 12.76 -9.04 2.27
N TRP A 11 12.35 -9.38 3.50
CA TRP A 11 12.14 -10.77 3.90
C TRP A 11 11.06 -11.47 3.05
N LEU A 12 9.88 -10.86 2.87
CA LEU A 12 8.81 -11.42 2.04
C LEU A 12 9.26 -11.69 0.60
N ARG A 13 10.08 -10.79 0.03
CA ARG A 13 10.64 -10.93 -1.32
C ARG A 13 11.68 -12.04 -1.42
N GLN A 14 12.56 -12.16 -0.44
CA GLN A 14 13.57 -13.22 -0.38
C GLN A 14 12.92 -14.60 -0.31
N GLU A 15 11.83 -14.73 0.45
CA GLU A 15 11.07 -15.97 0.58
C GLU A 15 10.08 -16.21 -0.59
N GLY A 16 10.02 -15.30 -1.57
CA GLY A 16 9.14 -15.41 -2.73
C GLY A 16 7.65 -15.34 -2.39
N VAL A 17 7.28 -14.77 -1.24
CA VAL A 17 5.88 -14.67 -0.79
C VAL A 17 5.17 -13.53 -1.53
N PRO A 18 4.14 -13.82 -2.34
CA PRO A 18 3.34 -12.78 -2.99
C PRO A 18 2.66 -11.90 -1.94
N HIS A 19 2.75 -10.58 -2.09
CA HIS A 19 2.17 -9.63 -1.16
C HIS A 19 1.71 -8.36 -1.87
N THR A 20 0.79 -7.63 -1.25
CA THR A 20 0.28 -6.33 -1.72
C THR A 20 0.47 -5.30 -0.62
N VAL A 21 1.01 -4.12 -0.96
CA VAL A 21 1.19 -3.03 0.01
C VAL A 21 -0.05 -2.15 0.05
N VAL A 22 -0.63 -2.01 1.25
CA VAL A 22 -1.81 -1.18 1.50
C VAL A 22 -1.43 -0.01 2.42
N ALA A 23 -1.42 1.21 1.87
CA ALA A 23 -1.17 2.44 2.63
C ALA A 23 -2.48 2.96 3.23
N THR A 24 -2.66 2.72 4.53
CA THR A 24 -3.88 3.09 5.27
C THR A 24 -3.87 4.53 5.80
N LYS A 25 -4.99 4.97 6.39
CA LYS A 25 -5.17 6.29 7.01
C LYS A 25 -4.93 7.46 6.05
N LEU A 26 -5.31 7.31 4.79
CA LEU A 26 -5.16 8.34 3.75
C LEU A 26 -5.75 9.70 4.17
N ASP A 27 -6.81 9.70 4.97
CA ASP A 27 -7.47 10.90 5.52
C ASP A 27 -6.55 11.79 6.38
N LYS A 28 -5.42 11.25 6.86
CA LYS A 28 -4.43 12.01 7.64
C LYS A 28 -3.39 12.72 6.77
N VAL A 29 -3.40 12.50 5.46
CA VAL A 29 -2.47 13.15 4.54
C VAL A 29 -3.12 14.42 3.99
N LYS A 30 -2.46 15.57 4.21
CA LYS A 30 -2.91 16.85 3.64
C LYS A 30 -2.94 16.75 2.10
N PRO A 31 -3.97 17.29 1.42
CA PRO A 31 -4.07 17.23 -0.05
C PRO A 31 -2.81 17.73 -0.76
N SER A 32 -2.23 18.83 -0.29
CA SER A 32 -0.99 19.41 -0.85
C SER A 32 0.25 18.51 -0.73
N LYS A 33 0.25 17.54 0.20
CA LYS A 33 1.34 16.58 0.39
C LYS A 33 1.05 15.21 -0.22
N LEU A 34 -0.16 14.99 -0.74
CA LEU A 34 -0.64 13.68 -1.14
C LEU A 34 0.23 13.09 -2.26
N ALA A 35 0.46 13.83 -3.35
CA ALA A 35 1.25 13.36 -4.48
C ALA A 35 2.68 13.00 -4.07
N THR A 36 3.33 13.85 -3.29
CA THR A 36 4.68 13.61 -2.77
C THR A 36 4.71 12.40 -1.83
N ARG A 37 3.75 12.28 -0.91
CA ARG A 37 3.65 11.14 0.00
C ARG A 37 3.43 9.82 -0.75
N LYS A 38 2.64 9.83 -1.82
CA LYS A 38 2.44 8.64 -2.66
C LYS A 38 3.75 8.14 -3.26
N ARG A 39 4.50 9.06 -3.88
CA ARG A 39 5.80 8.77 -4.48
C ARG A 39 6.84 8.32 -3.45
N GLU A 40 6.94 9.02 -2.32
CA GLU A 40 7.91 8.70 -1.26
C GLU A 40 7.65 7.33 -0.62
N LEU A 41 6.38 7.01 -0.35
CA LEU A 41 6.03 5.73 0.25
C LEU A 41 6.29 4.59 -0.73
N ALA A 42 5.86 4.72 -1.98
CA ALA A 42 6.10 3.71 -3.02
C ALA A 42 7.59 3.46 -3.23
N LYS A 43 8.38 4.53 -3.45
CA LYS A 43 9.83 4.45 -3.56
C LYS A 43 10.47 3.79 -2.33
N GLY A 44 10.05 4.18 -1.13
CA GLY A 44 10.56 3.59 0.11
C GLY A 44 10.18 2.11 0.29
N CYS A 45 9.10 1.66 -0.35
CA CYS A 45 8.74 0.25 -0.41
C CYS A 45 9.41 -0.47 -1.60
N GLY A 46 10.14 0.20 -2.49
CA GLY A 46 10.68 -0.40 -3.72
C GLY A 46 9.58 -0.73 -4.75
N LEU A 47 8.55 0.11 -4.83
CA LEU A 47 7.37 -0.07 -5.69
C LEU A 47 7.12 1.19 -6.52
N GLU A 48 6.34 1.06 -7.59
CA GLU A 48 5.76 2.22 -8.28
C GLU A 48 4.53 2.74 -7.53
N ALA A 49 4.21 4.03 -7.73
CA ALA A 49 3.09 4.66 -7.01
C ALA A 49 1.74 4.00 -7.32
N GLY A 50 1.61 3.34 -8.47
CA GLY A 50 0.43 2.58 -8.89
C GLY A 50 0.29 1.21 -8.21
N ASP A 51 1.37 0.65 -7.67
CA ASP A 51 1.38 -0.69 -7.07
C ASP A 51 0.95 -0.67 -5.58
N VAL A 52 0.73 0.53 -5.03
CA VAL A 52 0.28 0.71 -3.65
C VAL A 52 -1.21 1.01 -3.63
N MET A 53 -1.96 0.22 -2.86
CA MET A 53 -3.38 0.50 -2.61
C MET A 53 -3.53 1.54 -1.50
N TRP A 54 -4.18 2.67 -1.79
CA TRP A 54 -4.34 3.78 -0.86
C TRP A 54 -5.74 3.76 -0.25
N VAL A 55 -5.82 3.65 1.08
CA VAL A 55 -7.12 3.46 1.75
C VAL A 55 -7.30 4.36 2.97
N SER A 56 -8.56 4.73 3.22
CA SER A 56 -9.01 5.27 4.50
C SER A 56 -10.29 4.55 4.90
N ALA A 57 -10.20 3.65 5.87
CA ALA A 57 -11.37 2.98 6.43
C ALA A 57 -12.35 4.00 7.06
N ALA A 58 -11.83 5.03 7.71
CA ALA A 58 -12.64 6.08 8.34
C ALA A 58 -13.45 6.92 7.33
N LYS A 59 -13.00 7.01 6.07
CA LYS A 59 -13.68 7.74 5.00
C LYS A 59 -14.28 6.81 3.92
N GLY A 60 -14.16 5.50 4.08
CA GLY A 60 -14.51 4.50 3.06
C GLY A 60 -13.66 4.57 1.78
N THR A 61 -12.65 5.45 1.70
CA THR A 61 -11.86 5.65 0.48
C THR A 61 -11.02 4.42 0.17
N GLY A 62 -11.15 3.88 -1.05
CA GLY A 62 -10.35 2.74 -1.54
C GLY A 62 -10.71 1.38 -0.93
N VAL A 63 -11.68 1.31 -0.02
CA VAL A 63 -12.06 0.06 0.67
C VAL A 63 -12.72 -0.93 -0.28
N GLU A 64 -13.62 -0.46 -1.15
CA GLU A 64 -14.28 -1.30 -2.16
C GLU A 64 -13.27 -1.89 -3.15
N ALA A 65 -12.35 -1.07 -3.66
CA ALA A 65 -11.28 -1.54 -4.54
C ALA A 65 -10.37 -2.56 -3.85
N LEU A 66 -10.06 -2.37 -2.56
CA LEU A 66 -9.30 -3.35 -1.77
C LEU A 66 -10.07 -4.67 -1.60
N ALA A 67 -11.37 -4.62 -1.30
CA ALA A 67 -12.19 -5.82 -1.18
C ALA A 67 -12.27 -6.60 -2.50
N ALA A 68 -12.43 -5.91 -3.62
CA ALA A 68 -12.40 -6.51 -4.95
C ALA A 68 -11.06 -7.17 -5.26
N HIS A 69 -9.94 -6.52 -4.91
CA HIS A 69 -8.59 -7.09 -5.07
C HIS A 69 -8.39 -8.36 -4.24
N VAL A 70 -8.83 -8.36 -2.98
CA VAL A 70 -8.77 -9.56 -2.13
C VAL A 70 -9.61 -10.69 -2.72
N ASN A 71 -10.83 -10.41 -3.18
CA ASN A 71 -11.68 -11.43 -3.82
C ASN A 71 -11.02 -12.02 -5.07
N MET A 72 -10.33 -11.19 -5.88
CA MET A 72 -9.57 -11.66 -7.04
C MET A 72 -8.45 -12.61 -6.63
N LEU A 73 -7.73 -12.32 -5.54
CA LEU A 73 -6.66 -13.19 -5.03
C LEU A 73 -7.19 -14.53 -4.48
N LEU A 74 -8.42 -14.56 -3.97
CA LEU A 74 -9.06 -15.76 -3.42
C LEU A 74 -9.76 -16.62 -4.49
N ALA A 75 -10.03 -16.05 -5.67
CA ALA A 75 -10.70 -16.74 -6.77
C ALA A 75 -9.74 -17.57 -7.65
N GLY A 76 -8.43 -17.49 -7.40
CA GLY A 76 -7.41 -18.36 -7.97
C GLY A 76 -7.16 -19.60 -7.11
#